data_AF-A0A6M3LTX9-F1
#
_entry.id   AF-A0A6M3LTX9-F1
#
_cell.length_a   1.000
_cell.length_b   1.000
_cell.length_c   1.000
_cell.angle_alpha   90.00
_cell.angle_beta   90.00
_cell.angle_gamma   90.00
#
_symmetry.space_group_name_H-M   'P 1'
#
loop_
_entity.id
_entity.type
_entity.pdbx_description
1 polymer ?
#
loop_
_entity_poly.entity_id
_entity_poly.type
_entity_poly.pdbx_seq_one_letter_code
_entity_poly.pdbx_strand_id
1 'polypeptide(L)'
;MEGMTTEITESWYDSLIEDCRDIVVEHEFASRWALVEGYHTLGSRILSENDNFERSQIYGQDIVQRIAISLGKRPRTIYYAVKFASLYPDLNLLNEGKNLSWSHLINKYLTAGEDKPVKITPTEMIRQIKQLLQHEWQEAYQDHLLFQSVASTDKCDFIRYLQDQVERITG
;
A
#
# COMPACT_ATOMS: atom_id res chain seq x y z
N MET A 1 -63.87 -28.59 9.66
CA MET A 1 -63.23 -27.27 9.86
C MET A 1 -62.03 -27.49 10.74
N GLU A 2 -60.93 -27.93 10.14
CA GLU A 2 -59.62 -28.13 10.76
C GLU A 2 -58.63 -27.89 9.63
N GLY A 3 -57.83 -26.83 9.71
CA GLY A 3 -56.93 -26.43 8.62
C GLY A 3 -56.50 -24.97 8.58
N MET A 4 -56.79 -24.16 9.61
CA MET A 4 -56.46 -22.73 9.63
C MET A 4 -55.50 -22.33 10.78
N THR A 5 -54.96 -23.30 11.54
CA THR A 5 -54.19 -23.02 12.76
C THR A 5 -52.69 -23.27 12.65
N THR A 6 -52.19 -23.89 11.57
CA THR A 6 -50.76 -24.21 11.39
C THR A 6 -49.98 -23.14 10.62
N GLU A 7 -50.60 -22.39 9.71
CA GLU A 7 -49.88 -21.38 8.88
C GLU A 7 -49.50 -20.11 9.66
N ILE A 8 -50.33 -19.69 10.62
CA ILE A 8 -50.09 -18.44 11.38
C ILE A 8 -48.88 -18.61 12.31
N THR A 9 -48.65 -19.81 12.84
CA THR A 9 -47.51 -20.11 13.72
C THR A 9 -46.16 -20.10 13.02
N GLU A 10 -46.12 -20.30 11.70
CA GLU A 10 -44.88 -20.28 10.92
C GLU A 10 -44.54 -18.85 10.48
N SER A 11 -45.53 -18.03 10.12
CA SER A 11 -45.29 -16.66 9.61
C SER A 11 -44.63 -15.72 10.62
N TRP A 12 -45.05 -15.69 11.90
CA TRP A 12 -44.43 -14.79 12.89
C TRP A 12 -43.00 -15.25 13.25
N TYR A 13 -42.74 -16.55 13.20
CA TYR A 13 -41.44 -17.13 13.50
C TYR A 13 -40.46 -16.87 12.34
N ASP A 14 -40.92 -17.01 11.10
CA ASP A 14 -40.12 -16.68 9.92
C ASP A 14 -39.73 -15.20 9.91
N SER A 15 -40.66 -14.29 10.24
CA SER A 15 -40.34 -12.86 10.39
C SER A 15 -39.34 -12.60 11.52
N LEU A 16 -39.47 -13.25 12.67
CA LEU A 16 -38.50 -13.14 13.76
C LEU A 16 -37.10 -13.64 13.33
N ILE A 17 -37.04 -14.73 12.56
CA ILE A 17 -35.78 -15.28 12.06
C ILE A 17 -35.16 -14.37 11.00
N GLU A 18 -35.97 -13.74 10.15
CA GLU A 18 -35.52 -12.72 9.20
C GLU A 18 -34.92 -11.52 9.95
N ASP A 19 -35.64 -10.95 10.92
CA ASP A 19 -35.13 -9.85 11.76
C ASP A 19 -33.81 -10.22 12.45
N CYS A 20 -33.73 -11.43 13.00
CA CYS A 20 -32.51 -11.92 13.65
C CYS A 20 -31.33 -12.04 12.66
N ARG A 21 -31.58 -12.47 11.42
CA ARG A 21 -30.55 -12.52 10.38
C ARG A 21 -30.09 -11.12 10.01
N ASP A 22 -31.01 -10.18 9.85
CA ASP A 22 -30.70 -8.79 9.51
C ASP A 22 -29.85 -8.13 10.60
N ILE A 23 -30.24 -8.29 11.88
CA ILE A 23 -29.45 -7.80 13.02
C ILE A 23 -28.02 -8.35 12.97
N VAL A 24 -27.86 -9.66 12.76
CA VAL A 24 -26.53 -10.28 12.69
C VAL A 24 -25.73 -9.71 11.52
N VAL A 25 -26.33 -9.63 10.33
CA VAL A 25 -25.68 -9.17 9.10
C VAL A 25 -25.23 -7.70 9.23
N GLU A 26 -26.09 -6.82 9.74
CA GLU A 26 -25.77 -5.40 9.95
C GLU A 26 -24.61 -5.22 10.93
N HIS A 27 -24.66 -5.90 12.08
CA HIS A 27 -23.60 -5.79 13.08
C HIS A 27 -22.27 -6.40 12.61
N GLU A 28 -22.30 -7.47 11.82
CA GLU A 28 -21.10 -8.00 11.18
C GLU A 28 -20.48 -7.00 10.19
N PHE A 29 -21.30 -6.35 9.36
CA PHE A 29 -20.81 -5.32 8.44
C PHE A 29 -20.23 -4.13 9.18
N ALA A 30 -20.92 -3.63 10.21
CA ALA A 30 -20.45 -2.53 11.03
C ALA A 30 -19.10 -2.86 11.69
N SER A 31 -18.97 -4.07 12.24
CA SER A 31 -17.74 -4.54 12.88
C SER A 31 -16.57 -4.65 11.88
N ARG A 32 -16.83 -5.22 10.69
CA ARG A 32 -15.82 -5.31 9.62
C ARG A 32 -15.36 -3.94 9.16
N TRP A 33 -16.29 -3.01 8.97
CA TRP A 33 -15.99 -1.65 8.52
C TRP A 33 -15.23 -0.85 9.57
N ALA A 34 -15.62 -0.92 10.84
CA ALA A 34 -14.92 -0.27 11.94
C ALA A 34 -13.45 -0.72 12.03
N LEU A 35 -13.17 -1.99 11.72
CA LEU A 35 -11.79 -2.49 11.66
C LEU A 35 -11.00 -1.86 10.50
N VAL A 36 -11.62 -1.69 9.34
CA VAL A 36 -11.01 -1.03 8.17
C VAL A 36 -10.70 0.44 8.48
N GLU A 37 -11.68 1.18 9.02
CA GLU A 37 -11.52 2.57 9.44
C GLU A 37 -10.42 2.71 10.50
N GLY A 38 -10.37 1.80 11.46
CA GLY A 38 -9.34 1.77 12.49
C GLY A 38 -7.92 1.62 11.92
N TYR A 39 -7.71 0.69 10.99
CA TYR A 39 -6.40 0.50 10.36
C TYR A 39 -6.03 1.64 9.40
N HIS A 40 -7.00 2.18 8.66
CA HIS A 40 -6.79 3.37 7.83
C HIS A 40 -6.36 4.58 8.67
N THR A 41 -7.07 4.83 9.77
CA THR A 41 -6.75 5.91 10.71
C THR A 41 -5.37 5.73 11.33
N LEU A 42 -5.04 4.49 11.74
CA LEU A 42 -3.71 4.15 12.26
C LEU A 42 -2.62 4.46 11.23
N GLY A 43 -2.79 4.00 9.99
CA GLY A 43 -1.86 4.25 8.90
C GLY A 43 -1.68 5.75 8.62
N SER A 44 -2.79 6.49 8.56
CA SER A 44 -2.79 7.94 8.33
C SER A 44 -2.06 8.70 9.44
N ARG A 45 -2.29 8.32 10.71
CA ARG A 45 -1.59 8.92 11.85
C ARG A 45 -0.09 8.64 11.83
N ILE A 46 0.33 7.46 11.38
CA ILE A 46 1.74 7.14 11.21
C ILE A 46 2.30 8.00 10.07
N LEU A 47 1.66 8.02 8.90
CA LEU A 47 2.11 8.82 7.74
C LEU A 47 2.22 10.32 8.03
N SER A 48 1.42 10.87 8.94
CA SER A 48 1.54 12.29 9.32
C SER A 48 2.86 12.63 10.03
N GLU A 49 3.65 11.63 10.43
CA GLU A 49 4.99 11.78 11.02
C GLU A 49 6.11 11.50 10.01
N ASN A 50 5.80 11.47 8.70
CA ASN A 50 6.77 11.09 7.66
C ASN A 50 8.09 11.87 7.73
N ASP A 51 8.02 13.17 8.00
CA ASP A 51 9.21 14.02 8.15
C ASP A 51 10.11 13.61 9.34
N ASN A 52 9.52 13.03 10.39
CA ASN A 52 10.24 12.48 11.53
C ASN A 52 10.84 11.10 11.23
N PHE A 53 10.28 10.38 10.24
CA PHE A 53 10.85 9.11 9.76
C PHE A 53 12.07 9.33 8.88
N GLU A 54 12.05 10.30 7.98
CA GLU A 54 13.19 10.62 7.10
C GLU A 54 14.42 11.09 7.89
N ARG A 55 14.20 11.83 8.99
CA ARG A 55 15.26 12.26 9.92
C ARG A 55 15.84 11.13 10.77
N SER A 56 15.19 9.97 10.84
CA SER A 56 15.57 8.85 11.70
C SER A 56 16.61 7.88 11.10
N GLN A 57 17.33 8.29 10.05
CA GLN A 57 18.46 7.58 9.41
C GLN A 57 19.61 7.11 10.34
N ILE A 58 19.50 7.29 11.67
CA ILE A 58 20.56 7.04 12.65
C ILE A 58 20.32 5.78 13.51
N TYR A 59 19.15 5.14 13.49
CA TYR A 59 18.94 3.89 14.25
C TYR A 59 18.27 2.82 13.40
N GLY A 60 19.05 1.81 12.98
CA GLY A 60 18.72 0.74 12.01
C GLY A 60 17.59 -0.25 12.37
N GLN A 61 16.53 0.19 13.05
CA GLN A 61 15.24 -0.52 13.09
C GLN A 61 14.17 0.33 12.41
N ASP A 62 13.52 -0.27 11.40
CA ASP A 62 12.35 0.28 10.71
C ASP A 62 11.30 0.73 11.74
N ILE A 63 10.79 1.95 11.57
CA ILE A 63 9.77 2.56 12.43
C ILE A 63 8.51 1.68 12.53
N VAL A 64 8.16 0.99 11.46
CA VAL A 64 7.06 0.01 11.42
C VAL A 64 7.28 -1.06 12.48
N GLN A 65 8.52 -1.53 12.65
CA GLN A 65 8.87 -2.55 13.62
C GLN A 65 8.82 -2.03 15.06
N ARG A 66 9.28 -0.79 15.29
CA ARG A 66 9.20 -0.16 16.62
C ARG A 66 7.74 0.04 17.05
N ILE A 67 6.92 0.62 16.17
CA ILE A 67 5.50 0.82 16.42
C ILE A 67 4.80 -0.52 16.67
N ALA A 68 5.12 -1.54 15.87
CA ALA A 68 4.55 -2.87 16.05
C ALA A 68 4.86 -3.46 17.43
N ILE A 69 6.12 -3.36 17.89
CA ILE A 69 6.53 -3.82 19.23
C ILE A 69 5.77 -3.03 20.30
N SER A 70 5.72 -1.71 20.21
CA SER A 70 5.04 -0.85 21.19
C SER A 70 3.53 -1.13 21.29
N LEU A 71 2.88 -1.48 20.18
CA LEU A 71 1.46 -1.80 20.14
C LEU A 71 1.14 -3.28 20.40
N GLY A 72 2.14 -4.14 20.57
CA GLY A 72 1.95 -5.59 20.68
C GLY A 72 1.34 -6.21 19.41
N LYS A 73 1.67 -5.64 18.24
CA LYS A 73 1.18 -6.10 16.92
C LYS A 73 2.31 -6.70 16.09
N ARG A 74 1.94 -7.44 15.05
CA ARG A 74 2.91 -7.95 14.07
C ARG A 74 3.34 -6.78 13.16
N PRO A 75 4.64 -6.67 12.80
CA PRO A 75 5.12 -5.62 11.89
C PRO A 75 4.34 -5.55 10.57
N ARG A 76 3.99 -6.71 10.00
CA ARG A 76 3.17 -6.82 8.78
C ARG A 76 1.81 -6.12 8.89
N THR A 77 1.20 -6.11 10.07
CA THR A 77 -0.08 -5.41 10.30
C THR A 77 0.10 -3.90 10.21
N ILE A 78 1.16 -3.37 10.81
CA ILE A 78 1.48 -1.94 10.77
C ILE A 78 1.87 -1.53 9.34
N TYR A 79 2.68 -2.35 8.67
CA TYR A 79 3.01 -2.15 7.26
C TYR A 79 1.77 -2.03 6.37
N TYR A 80 0.80 -2.95 6.51
CA TYR A 80 -0.43 -2.88 5.72
C TYR A 80 -1.33 -1.70 6.07
N ALA A 81 -1.40 -1.30 7.34
CA ALA A 81 -2.13 -0.09 7.73
C ALA A 81 -1.55 1.15 7.03
N VAL A 82 -0.23 1.31 7.06
CA VAL A 82 0.48 2.41 6.40
C VAL A 82 0.30 2.36 4.87
N LYS A 83 0.53 1.19 4.25
CA LYS A 83 0.35 0.99 2.80
C LYS A 83 -1.09 1.29 2.37
N PHE A 84 -2.08 0.85 3.14
CA PHE A 84 -3.49 1.09 2.85
C PHE A 84 -3.86 2.57 2.91
N ALA A 85 -3.46 3.27 3.97
CA ALA A 85 -3.70 4.71 4.10
C ALA A 85 -3.00 5.54 3.01
N SER A 86 -1.81 5.11 2.57
CA SER A 86 -1.08 5.75 1.47
C SER A 86 -1.79 5.56 0.11
N LEU A 87 -2.31 4.36 -0.16
CA LEU A 87 -3.00 4.04 -1.42
C LEU A 87 -4.40 4.64 -1.48
N TYR A 88 -5.07 4.77 -0.34
CA TYR A 88 -6.43 5.29 -0.21
C TYR A 88 -6.46 6.41 0.82
N PRO A 89 -6.00 7.64 0.51
CA PRO A 89 -6.05 8.77 1.46
C PRO A 89 -7.46 9.10 1.95
N ASP A 90 -8.46 8.82 1.10
CA ASP A 90 -9.87 8.87 1.42
C ASP A 90 -10.50 7.49 1.20
N LEU A 91 -11.21 6.97 2.20
CA LEU A 91 -11.91 5.69 2.13
C LEU A 91 -13.04 5.68 1.09
N ASN A 92 -13.57 6.86 0.72
CA ASN A 92 -14.56 6.98 -0.36
C ASN A 92 -13.99 6.61 -1.75
N LEU A 93 -12.66 6.51 -1.89
CA LEU A 93 -12.00 6.07 -3.12
C LEU A 93 -12.02 4.56 -3.30
N LEU A 94 -12.54 3.79 -2.34
CA LEU A 94 -12.76 2.36 -2.49
C LEU A 94 -13.97 2.12 -3.40
N ASN A 95 -13.69 1.61 -4.60
CA ASN A 95 -14.73 1.28 -5.60
C ASN A 95 -15.69 0.18 -5.13
N GLU A 96 -15.26 -0.62 -4.15
CA GLU A 96 -16.08 -1.65 -3.51
C GLU A 96 -16.65 -1.06 -2.23
N GLY A 97 -17.99 -1.02 -2.12
CA GLY A 97 -18.68 -0.43 -0.98
C GLY A 97 -18.39 -1.11 0.37
N LYS A 98 -19.18 -0.80 1.40
CA LYS A 98 -18.97 -1.17 2.82
C LYS A 98 -18.90 -2.67 3.14
N ASN A 99 -19.08 -3.58 2.17
CA ASN A 99 -18.95 -5.02 2.36
C ASN A 99 -17.50 -5.51 2.11
N LEU A 100 -16.54 -4.92 2.83
CA LEU A 100 -15.14 -5.32 2.74
C LEU A 100 -14.63 -5.68 4.13
N SER A 101 -13.99 -6.85 4.22
CA SER A 101 -13.22 -7.20 5.41
C SER A 101 -11.77 -6.76 5.25
N TRP A 102 -11.10 -6.48 6.37
CA TRP A 102 -9.68 -6.15 6.37
C TRP A 102 -8.82 -7.22 5.67
N SER A 103 -9.13 -8.51 5.86
CA SER A 103 -8.44 -9.61 5.18
C SER A 103 -8.63 -9.57 3.67
N HIS A 104 -9.84 -9.28 3.20
CA HIS A 104 -10.12 -9.12 1.77
C HIS A 104 -9.35 -7.94 1.19
N LEU A 105 -9.31 -6.80 1.89
CA LEU A 105 -8.53 -5.62 1.48
C LEU A 105 -7.04 -5.94 1.36
N ILE A 106 -6.47 -6.61 2.36
CA ILE A 106 -5.07 -7.04 2.32
C ILE A 106 -4.84 -7.90 1.09
N ASN A 107 -5.64 -8.96 0.92
CA ASN A 107 -5.44 -9.95 -0.13
C ASN A 107 -5.58 -9.35 -1.54
N LYS A 108 -6.57 -8.47 -1.72
CA LYS A 108 -6.96 -7.92 -3.01
C LYS A 108 -6.16 -6.69 -3.42
N TYR A 109 -5.83 -5.81 -2.49
CA TYR A 109 -5.19 -4.52 -2.83
C TYR A 109 -3.76 -4.40 -2.32
N LEU A 110 -3.41 -5.09 -1.22
CA LEU A 110 -2.11 -4.90 -0.57
C LEU A 110 -1.11 -6.02 -0.85
N THR A 111 -1.58 -7.24 -1.17
CA THR A 111 -0.75 -8.40 -1.54
C THR A 111 -0.93 -8.86 -2.98
N ALA A 112 -1.92 -8.36 -3.74
CA ALA A 112 -2.14 -8.76 -5.14
C ALA A 112 -0.99 -8.39 -6.11
N GLY A 113 0.10 -7.78 -5.60
CA GLY A 113 1.38 -7.62 -6.30
C GLY A 113 2.60 -8.21 -5.60
N GLU A 114 2.44 -8.89 -4.46
CA GLU A 114 3.56 -9.31 -3.58
C GLU A 114 3.55 -10.81 -3.20
N ASP A 115 3.13 -11.69 -4.11
CA ASP A 115 3.36 -13.14 -3.94
C ASP A 115 3.97 -13.84 -5.17
N LYS A 116 4.81 -13.10 -5.90
CA LYS A 116 6.03 -13.64 -6.48
C LYS A 116 7.12 -12.59 -6.27
N PRO A 117 8.37 -12.94 -5.90
CA PRO A 117 9.47 -12.01 -6.14
C PRO A 117 9.33 -11.58 -7.59
N VAL A 118 9.18 -10.28 -7.86
CA VAL A 118 9.27 -9.78 -9.23
C VAL A 118 10.63 -10.27 -9.69
N LYS A 119 10.65 -11.27 -10.57
CA LYS A 119 11.85 -11.62 -11.31
C LYS A 119 12.10 -10.41 -12.19
N ILE A 120 12.77 -9.39 -11.63
CA ILE A 120 13.29 -8.29 -12.43
C ILE A 120 14.26 -8.99 -13.35
N THR A 121 13.86 -9.15 -14.61
CA THR A 121 14.72 -9.77 -15.59
C THR A 121 15.97 -8.90 -15.69
N PRO A 122 17.14 -9.46 -15.98
CA PRO A 122 18.32 -8.66 -16.27
C PRO A 122 18.01 -7.51 -17.24
N THR A 123 17.16 -7.76 -18.24
CA THR A 123 16.63 -6.78 -19.19
C THR A 123 15.88 -5.61 -18.54
N GLU A 124 15.03 -5.89 -17.55
CA GLU A 124 14.25 -4.85 -16.86
C GLU A 124 15.14 -4.03 -15.90
N MET A 125 16.13 -4.66 -15.25
CA MET A 125 17.15 -3.93 -14.48
C MET A 125 17.97 -3.01 -15.38
N ILE A 126 18.42 -3.52 -16.54
CA ILE A 126 19.14 -2.73 -17.54
C ILE A 126 18.30 -1.55 -18.02
N ARG A 127 17.01 -1.75 -18.27
CA ARG A 127 16.08 -0.68 -18.68
C ARG A 127 16.01 0.43 -17.64
N GLN A 128 15.87 0.07 -16.36
CA GLN A 128 15.80 1.04 -15.26
C GLN A 128 17.13 1.79 -15.06
N ILE A 129 18.26 1.09 -15.14
CA ILE A 129 19.60 1.70 -15.07
C ILE A 129 19.80 2.72 -16.21
N LYS A 130 19.40 2.37 -17.44
CA LYS A 130 19.47 3.30 -18.58
C LYS A 130 18.62 4.55 -18.36
N GLN A 131 17.40 4.41 -17.81
CA GLN A 131 16.52 5.54 -17.51
C GLN A 131 17.11 6.47 -16.44
N LEU A 132 17.68 5.91 -15.37
CA LEU A 132 18.33 6.69 -14.32
C LEU A 132 19.56 7.43 -14.82
N LEU A 133 20.44 6.75 -15.58
CA LEU A 133 21.62 7.39 -16.16
C LEU A 133 21.24 8.51 -17.14
N GLN A 134 20.17 8.34 -17.91
CA GLN A 134 19.67 9.38 -18.81
C GLN A 134 19.18 10.61 -18.04
N HIS A 135 18.46 10.41 -16.94
CA HIS A 135 17.97 11.50 -16.09
C HIS A 135 19.13 12.26 -15.43
N GLU A 136 20.05 11.55 -14.79
CA GLU A 136 21.24 12.15 -14.16
C GLU A 136 22.11 12.91 -15.17
N TRP A 137 22.21 12.40 -16.41
CA TRP A 137 22.94 13.10 -17.46
C TRP A 137 22.24 14.41 -17.85
N GLN A 138 20.92 14.40 -17.97
CA GLN A 138 20.14 15.61 -18.29
C GLN A 138 20.29 16.68 -17.21
N GLU A 139 20.23 16.29 -15.94
CA GLU A 139 20.46 17.22 -14.82
C GLU A 139 21.88 17.79 -14.83
N ALA A 140 22.89 16.92 -14.96
CA ALA A 140 24.29 17.36 -15.02
C ALA A 140 24.57 18.27 -16.22
N TYR A 141 23.94 18.01 -17.37
CA TYR A 141 24.08 18.82 -18.58
C TYR A 141 23.39 20.19 -18.45
N GLN A 142 22.22 20.24 -17.80
CA GLN A 142 21.54 21.50 -17.48
C GLN A 142 22.40 22.35 -16.53
N ASP A 143 22.96 21.74 -15.48
CA ASP A 143 23.88 22.43 -14.56
C ASP A 143 25.14 22.92 -15.28
N HIS A 144 25.68 22.13 -16.20
CA HIS A 144 26.84 22.53 -17.00
C HIS A 144 26.53 23.74 -17.89
N LEU A 145 25.37 23.75 -18.56
CA LEU A 145 24.94 24.86 -19.39
C LEU A 145 24.72 26.15 -18.58
N LEU A 146 24.23 26.03 -17.35
CA LEU A 146 23.91 27.18 -16.49
C LEU A 146 25.13 27.75 -15.77
N PHE A 147 26.09 26.90 -15.38
CA PHE A 147 27.17 27.30 -14.47
C PHE A 147 28.59 27.15 -15.03
N GLN A 148 28.77 26.52 -16.20
CA GLN A 148 30.07 26.30 -16.86
C GLN A 148 31.18 25.80 -15.90
N SER A 149 30.80 24.98 -14.91
CA SER A 149 31.72 24.56 -13.85
C SER A 149 32.48 23.28 -14.23
N VAL A 150 33.75 23.18 -13.84
CA VAL A 150 34.57 21.97 -14.08
C VAL A 150 33.93 20.72 -13.47
N ALA A 151 33.32 20.87 -12.29
CA ALA A 151 32.63 19.77 -11.60
C ALA A 151 31.42 19.23 -12.38
N SER A 152 30.69 20.08 -13.11
CA SER A 152 29.58 19.65 -13.96
C SER A 152 30.06 18.90 -15.21
N THR A 153 31.21 19.29 -15.77
CA THR A 153 31.86 18.58 -16.88
C THR A 153 32.28 17.18 -16.45
N ASP A 154 32.93 17.05 -15.29
CA ASP A 154 33.38 15.77 -14.74
C ASP A 154 32.19 14.81 -14.46
N LYS A 155 31.06 15.34 -13.98
CA LYS A 155 29.83 14.56 -13.75
C LYS A 155 29.23 14.06 -15.07
N CYS A 156 29.14 14.90 -16.11
CA CYS A 156 28.68 14.49 -17.43
C CYS A 156 29.56 13.40 -18.06
N ASP A 157 30.88 13.53 -17.96
CA ASP A 157 31.83 12.55 -18.51
C ASP A 157 31.76 11.21 -17.77
N PHE A 158 31.61 11.23 -16.44
CA PHE A 158 31.43 10.01 -15.65
C PHE A 158 30.13 9.28 -15.99
N ILE A 159 29.00 10.01 -16.12
CA ILE A 159 27.71 9.40 -16.48
C ILE A 159 27.77 8.80 -17.89
N ARG A 160 28.41 9.49 -18.84
CA ARG A 160 28.65 8.98 -20.18
C ARG A 160 29.49 7.70 -20.17
N TYR A 161 30.56 7.66 -19.37
CA TYR A 161 31.35 6.45 -19.19
C TYR A 161 30.51 5.27 -18.68
N LEU A 162 29.62 5.50 -17.72
CA LEU A 162 28.73 4.46 -17.20
C LEU A 162 27.71 3.99 -18.25
N GLN A 163 27.17 4.90 -19.05
CA GLN A 163 26.29 4.54 -20.18
C GLN A 163 27.03 3.61 -21.17
N ASP A 164 28.27 3.95 -21.55
CA ASP A 164 29.10 3.12 -22.43
C ASP A 164 29.38 1.72 -21.85
N GLN A 165 29.65 1.62 -20.54
CA GLN A 165 29.86 0.32 -19.89
C GLN A 165 28.60 -0.54 -19.90
N VAL A 166 27.44 0.06 -19.62
CA VAL A 166 26.15 -0.64 -19.66
C VAL A 166 25.83 -1.11 -21.08
N GLU A 167 26.12 -0.32 -22.11
CA GLU A 167 25.92 -0.73 -23.51
C GLU A 167 26.83 -1.90 -23.91
N ARG A 168 28.10 -1.89 -23.51
CA ARG A 168 29.03 -3.00 -23.78
C ARG A 168 28.64 -4.33 -23.14
N ILE A 169 27.94 -4.29 -22.02
CA ILE A 169 27.47 -5.49 -21.31
C ILE A 169 26.16 -6.02 -21.93
N THR A 170 25.45 -5.18 -22.69
CA THR A 170 24.04 -5.44 -23.08
C THR A 170 23.77 -5.47 -24.58
N GLY A 171 24.73 -5.04 -25.41
CA GLY A 171 24.76 -5.19 -26.87
C GLY A 171 25.62 -6.35 -27.32
#